data_AF-A0AA96TP66-F1
#
_entry.id   AF-A0AA96TP66-F1
#
_cell.length_a   1.000
_cell.length_b   1.000
_cell.length_c   1.000
_cell.angle_alpha   90.00
_cell.angle_beta   90.00
_cell.angle_gamma   90.00
#
_symmetry.space_group_name_H-M   'P 1'
#
loop_
_entity.id
_entity.type
_entity.pdbx_description
1 polymer ?
#
loop_
_entity_poly.entity_id
_entity_poly.type
_entity_poly.pdbx_seq_one_letter_code
_entity_poly.pdbx_strand_id
1 'polypeptide(L)' 'MSTTTETRPEIATSEAARPAGSGALPTAPCSVVWSKGHAYVLEGFRARWVGVDDRGRPQAFTGADLQRRGWTHTRCSSN' A
#
# COMPACT_ATOMS: atom_id res chain seq x y z
N MET A 1 -14.62 -13.97 40.48
CA MET A 1 -14.92 -12.57 40.06
C MET A 1 -13.60 -11.84 40.18
N SER A 2 -12.98 -11.21 39.18
CA SER A 2 -13.48 -10.63 37.94
C SER A 2 -12.38 -10.62 36.87
N THR A 3 -12.86 -10.65 35.63
CA THR A 3 -12.18 -10.55 34.34
C THR A 3 -11.42 -9.23 34.18
N THR A 4 -10.16 -9.28 33.74
CA THR A 4 -9.53 -8.11 33.09
C THR A 4 -9.47 -8.38 31.60
N THR A 5 -10.37 -7.72 30.88
CA THR A 5 -10.42 -7.63 29.43
C THR A 5 -9.26 -6.77 28.97
N GLU A 6 -8.18 -7.39 28.51
CA GLU A 6 -7.16 -6.70 27.72
C GLU A 6 -7.68 -6.58 26.29
N THR A 7 -8.28 -5.43 25.99
CA THR A 7 -8.57 -4.99 24.62
C THR A 7 -7.24 -4.77 23.91
N ARG A 8 -6.67 -5.85 23.37
CA ARG A 8 -5.62 -5.76 22.36
C ARG A 8 -6.28 -5.12 21.14
N PRO A 9 -5.77 -4.00 20.60
CA PRO A 9 -6.26 -3.51 19.33
C PRO A 9 -6.04 -4.64 18.33
N GLU A 10 -7.15 -5.15 17.83
CA GLU A 10 -7.23 -5.96 16.63
C GLU A 10 -6.53 -5.12 15.56
N ILE A 11 -5.23 -5.39 15.36
CA ILE A 11 -4.53 -4.92 14.18
C ILE A 11 -5.27 -5.64 13.07
N ALA A 12 -6.23 -4.91 12.51
CA ALA A 12 -7.07 -5.28 11.41
C ALA A 12 -6.18 -6.09 10.50
N THR A 13 -6.50 -7.38 10.44
CA THR A 13 -5.95 -8.34 9.50
C THR A 13 -5.62 -7.55 8.26
N SER A 14 -4.32 -7.30 8.07
CA SER A 14 -3.82 -6.85 6.79
C SER A 14 -4.22 -7.98 5.89
N GLU A 15 -5.39 -7.82 5.27
CA GLU A 15 -5.91 -8.68 4.25
C GLU A 15 -4.79 -8.66 3.23
N ALA A 16 -3.97 -9.70 3.32
CA ALA A 16 -2.87 -9.99 2.44
C ALA A 16 -3.58 -10.25 1.11
N ALA A 17 -3.89 -9.15 0.45
CA ALA A 17 -4.41 -9.13 -0.88
C ALA A 17 -3.42 -9.97 -1.66
N ARG A 18 -3.95 -11.09 -2.13
CA ARG A 18 -3.33 -12.05 -3.03
C ARG A 18 -2.35 -11.32 -3.94
N PRO A 19 -1.18 -11.91 -4.25
CA PRO A 19 -0.25 -11.28 -5.19
C PRO A 19 -1.05 -10.99 -6.45
N ALA A 20 -1.35 -9.72 -6.67
CA ALA A 20 -1.98 -9.26 -7.90
C ALA A 20 -0.89 -9.38 -8.95
N GLY A 21 -0.67 -10.62 -9.36
CA GLY A 21 0.14 -10.95 -10.52
C GLY A 21 -0.46 -10.18 -11.68
N SER A 22 0.36 -9.30 -12.24
CA SER A 22 0.27 -8.83 -13.62
C SER A 22 -1.10 -8.31 -14.06
N GLY A 23 -1.32 -7.00 -13.87
CA GLY A 23 -2.23 -6.29 -14.79
C GLY A 23 -2.61 -4.87 -14.38
N ALA A 24 -3.34 -4.72 -13.27
CA ALA A 24 -4.05 -3.48 -13.00
C ALA A 24 -3.82 -2.98 -11.56
N LEU A 25 -3.53 -1.69 -11.44
CA LEU A 25 -3.46 -1.03 -10.14
C LEU A 25 -4.84 -0.97 -9.49
N PRO A 26 -4.91 -1.00 -8.15
CA PRO A 26 -6.16 -0.74 -7.46
C PRO A 26 -6.65 0.66 -7.81
N THR A 27 -7.92 0.77 -8.23
CA THR A 27 -8.56 2.05 -8.54
C THR A 27 -9.44 2.56 -7.40
N ALA A 28 -9.56 1.80 -6.31
CA ALA A 28 -10.31 2.19 -5.13
C ALA A 28 -9.64 3.39 -4.41
N PRO A 29 -10.41 4.38 -3.94
CA PRO A 29 -9.86 5.53 -3.24
C PRO A 29 -9.05 5.08 -2.01
N CYS A 30 -7.93 5.75 -1.74
CA CYS A 30 -7.05 5.45 -0.60
C CYS A 30 -6.35 4.08 -0.65
N SER A 31 -6.26 3.44 -1.82
CA SER A 31 -5.48 2.21 -1.99
C SER A 31 -3.99 2.45 -1.72
N VAL A 32 -3.28 1.46 -1.19
CA VAL A 32 -1.83 1.56 -0.91
C VAL A 32 -1.10 0.44 -1.63
N VAL A 33 0.01 0.78 -2.28
CA VAL A 33 0.90 -0.15 -2.96
C VAL A 33 2.34 0.15 -2.60
N TRP A 34 3.21 -0.82 -2.80
CA TRP A 34 4.63 -0.76 -2.49
C TRP A 34 5.44 -0.84 -3.77
N SER A 35 6.42 0.03 -3.94
CA SER A 35 7.37 -0.05 -5.05
C SER A 35 8.76 0.30 -4.55
N LYS A 36 9.74 -0.56 -4.85
CA LYS A 36 11.15 -0.38 -4.43
C LYS A 36 11.35 -0.10 -2.92
N GLY A 37 10.49 -0.65 -2.07
CA GLY A 37 10.55 -0.44 -0.61
C GLY A 37 9.74 0.76 -0.09
N HIS A 38 9.14 1.56 -0.98
CA HIS A 38 8.36 2.75 -0.62
C HIS A 38 6.87 2.52 -0.77
N ALA A 39 6.10 3.09 0.15
CA ALA A 39 4.64 3.09 0.09
C ALA A 39 4.14 4.24 -0.79
N TYR A 40 3.18 3.93 -1.65
CA TYR A 40 2.47 4.87 -2.51
C TYR A 40 0.97 4.72 -2.27
N VAL A 41 0.28 5.82 -2.07
CA VAL A 41 -1.16 5.88 -1.80
C VAL A 41 -1.88 6.47 -3.01
N LEU A 42 -3.00 5.89 -3.39
CA LEU A 42 -3.87 6.43 -4.42
C LEU A 42 -4.66 7.62 -3.89
N GLU A 43 -4.36 8.80 -4.41
CA GLU A 43 -5.18 10.00 -4.26
C GLU A 43 -6.45 9.81 -5.11
N GLY A 44 -7.53 9.39 -4.45
CA GLY A 44 -8.75 8.87 -5.08
C GLY A 44 -9.43 9.81 -6.09
N PHE A 45 -9.20 11.12 -6.01
CA PHE A 45 -9.80 12.08 -6.96
C PHE A 45 -8.96 12.31 -8.22
N ARG A 46 -7.67 11.97 -8.19
CA ARG A 46 -6.70 12.31 -9.25
C ARG A 46 -6.08 11.09 -9.92
N ALA A 47 -6.41 9.89 -9.47
CA ALA A 47 -5.76 8.64 -9.89
C ALA A 47 -4.22 8.75 -9.84
N ARG A 48 -3.71 9.49 -8.85
CA ARG A 48 -2.27 9.73 -8.64
C ARG A 48 -1.79 8.92 -7.46
N TRP A 49 -0.65 8.30 -7.62
CA TRP A 49 0.04 7.56 -6.58
C TRP A 49 1.04 8.47 -5.90
N VAL A 50 0.75 8.86 -4.66
CA VAL A 50 1.59 9.77 -3.88
C VAL A 50 2.35 8.95 -2.86
N GLY A 51 3.68 9.09 -2.85
CA GLY A 51 4.56 8.44 -1.90
C GLY A 51 5.77 9.31 -1.61
N VAL A 52 6.72 8.75 -0.88
CA VAL A 52 7.95 9.44 -0.49
C VAL A 52 9.14 8.61 -0.98
N ASP A 53 10.18 9.27 -1.46
CA ASP A 53 11.43 8.59 -1.85
C ASP A 53 12.36 8.34 -0.65
N ASP A 54 13.48 7.64 -0.88
CA ASP A 54 14.50 7.38 0.15
C ASP A 54 15.07 8.66 0.79
N ARG A 55 14.87 9.81 0.17
CA ARG A 55 15.37 11.12 0.63
C ARG A 55 14.30 11.93 1.36
N GLY A 56 13.12 11.35 1.59
CA GLY A 56 12.02 12.07 2.23
C GLY A 56 11.29 13.03 1.30
N ARG A 57 11.55 13.02 -0.01
CA ARG A 57 10.90 13.94 -0.95
C ARG A 57 9.57 13.35 -1.43
N PRO A 58 8.48 14.14 -1.46
CA PRO A 58 7.21 13.69 -1.99
C PRO A 58 7.34 13.44 -3.49
N GLN A 59 6.90 12.26 -3.94
CA GLN A 59 6.82 11.89 -5.35
C GLN A 59 5.39 11.51 -5.70
N ALA A 60 4.95 11.94 -6.88
CA ALA A 60 3.67 11.58 -7.45
C ALA A 60 3.88 10.81 -8.76
N PHE A 61 3.27 9.64 -8.87
CA PHE A 61 3.30 8.79 -10.04
C PHE A 61 1.91 8.60 -10.63
N THR A 62 1.84 8.39 -11.94
CA THR A 62 0.62 7.89 -12.56
C THR A 62 0.53 6.38 -12.40
N GLY A 63 -0.66 5.80 -12.61
CA GLY A 63 -0.78 4.36 -12.59
C GLY A 63 0.12 3.66 -13.63
N ALA A 64 0.25 4.24 -14.82
CA ALA A 64 1.14 3.71 -15.86
C ALA A 64 2.62 3.75 -15.46
N ASP A 65 3.06 4.74 -14.68
CA ASP A 65 4.43 4.80 -14.18
C ASP A 65 4.69 3.74 -13.12
N LEU A 66 3.74 3.52 -12.22
CA LEU A 66 3.87 2.52 -11.18
C LEU A 66 3.86 1.10 -11.76
N GLN A 67 2.96 0.82 -12.71
CA GLN A 67 2.95 -0.43 -13.48
C GLN A 67 4.29 -0.72 -14.13
N ARG A 68 4.90 0.28 -14.78
CA ARG A 68 6.24 0.14 -15.40
C ARG A 68 7.35 -0.09 -14.38
N ARG A 69 7.25 0.48 -13.17
CA ARG A 69 8.25 0.29 -12.10
C ARG A 69 8.13 -1.06 -11.39
N GLY A 70 6.98 -1.72 -11.50
CA GLY A 70 6.64 -2.85 -10.67
C GLY A 70 6.22 -2.39 -9.27
N TRP A 71 5.06 -2.86 -8.84
CA TRP A 71 4.50 -2.58 -7.52
C TRP A 71 3.89 -3.86 -6.94
N THR A 72 3.74 -3.90 -5.63
CA THR A 72 3.09 -4.97 -4.89
C THR A 72 2.03 -4.39 -3.97
N HIS A 73 0.92 -5.11 -3.75
CA HIS A 73 -0.11 -4.64 -2.83
C HIS A 73 0.30 -4.85 -1.37
N THR A 74 1.16 -5.83 -1.12
CA THR A 74 1.77 -6.09 0.19
C THR A 74 3.18 -5.54 0.25
N ARG A 75 3.59 -5.13 1.46
CA ARG A 75 5.01 -4.96 1.78
C ARG A 75 5.58 -6.36 1.82
N CYS A 76 6.10 -6.86 0.71
CA CYS A 76 6.88 -8.09 0.75
C CYS A 76 8.15 -7.76 1.56
N SER A 77 8.11 -8.05 2.87
CA SER A 77 9.33 -8.34 3.61
C SER A 77 9.88 -9.62 3.00
N SER A 78 10.76 -9.49 2.00
CA SER A 78 11.61 -10.60 1.59
C SER A 78 12.45 -10.98 2.81
N ASN A 79 12.05 -12.09 3.44
CA ASN A 79 12.73 -12.72 4.57
C ASN A 79 14.01 -13.41 4.11
#